data_AF-A0A0L0W893-F1
#
_entry.id   AF-A0A0L0W893-F1
#
_cell.length_a   1.000
_cell.length_b   1.000
_cell.length_c   1.000
_cell.angle_alpha   90.00
_cell.angle_beta   90.00
_cell.angle_gamma   90.00
#
_symmetry.space_group_name_H-M   'P 1'
#
loop_
_entity.id
_entity.type
_entity.pdbx_description
1 polymer ?
#
loop_
_entity_poly.entity_id
_entity_poly.type
_entity_poly.pdbx_seq_one_letter_code
_entity_poly.pdbx_strand_id
1 'polypeptide(L)' 'MFAFGIILFLVGTLVTFMSDRLYRRGKITTVENLLKVKMVGLGVVLISIVFMTLGNKQ' A
#
# COMPACT_ATOMS: atom_id res chain seq x y z
N MET A 1 7.98 10.62 13.77
CA MET A 1 8.01 9.98 12.43
C MET A 1 7.43 8.57 12.44
N PHE A 2 7.64 7.78 13.49
CA PHE A 2 7.11 6.43 13.61
C PHE A 2 5.58 6.31 13.43
N ALA A 3 4.80 7.12 14.15
CA ALA A 3 3.33 7.11 14.04
C ALA A 3 2.81 7.43 12.63
N PHE A 4 3.48 8.35 11.93
CA PHE A 4 3.16 8.66 10.53
C PHE A 4 3.42 7.45 9.63
N GLY A 5 4.55 6.76 9.83
CA GLY A 5 4.86 5.51 9.13
C GLY A 5 3.83 4.41 9.36
N ILE A 6 3.27 4.27 10.57
CA ILE A 6 2.18 3.32 10.86
C ILE A 6 0.93 3.64 10.02
N ILE A 7 0.51 4.91 9.98
CA ILE A 7 -0.67 5.33 9.22
C ILE A 7 -0.47 5.03 7.74
N LEU A 8 0.71 5.36 7.22
CA LEU A 8 1.09 5.14 5.82
C LEU A 8 1.15 3.64 5.50
N PHE A 9 1.60 2.82 6.45
CA PHE A 9 1.59 1.36 6.34
C PHE A 9 0.16 0.84 6.22
N LEU A 10 -0.73 1.23 7.14
CA LEU A 10 -2.15 0.82 7.10
C LEU A 10 -2.83 1.22 5.79
N VAL A 11 -2.60 2.45 5.31
CA VAL A 11 -3.16 2.91 4.03
C VAL A 11 -2.59 2.10 2.85
N GLY A 12 -1.27 1.88 2.80
CA GLY A 12 -0.64 1.09 1.75
C GLY A 12 -1.14 -0.36 1.72
N THR A 13 -1.28 -0.98 2.89
CA THR A 13 -1.86 -2.32 3.03
C THR A 13 -3.31 -2.33 2.54
N LEU A 14 -4.12 -1.34 2.96
CA LEU A 14 -5.51 -1.23 2.56
C LEU A 14 -5.65 -1.06 1.04
N VAL A 15 -4.85 -0.22 0.40
CA VAL A 15 -4.84 -0.06 -1.07
C VAL A 15 -4.48 -1.37 -1.77
N THR A 16 -3.47 -2.07 -1.26
CA THR A 16 -3.01 -3.35 -1.83
C THR A 16 -4.13 -4.41 -1.80
N PHE A 17 -4.78 -4.62 -0.65
CA PHE A 17 -5.86 -5.60 -0.51
C PHE A 17 -7.21 -5.14 -1.09
N MET A 18 -7.51 -3.84 -1.05
CA MET A 18 -8.75 -3.31 -1.62
C MET A 18 -8.75 -3.45 -3.15
N SER A 19 -7.58 -3.37 -3.79
CA SER A 19 -7.45 -3.63 -5.24
C SER A 19 -7.91 -5.04 -5.63
N ASP A 20 -7.63 -6.07 -4.82
CA ASP A 20 -8.13 -7.43 -5.04
C ASP A 20 -9.66 -7.50 -4.94
N ARG A 21 -10.24 -6.77 -3.97
CA ARG A 21 -11.69 -6.71 -3.80
C ARG A 21 -12.37 -5.98 -4.97
N LEU A 22 -11.71 -4.94 -5.51
CA LEU A 22 -12.16 -4.20 -6.69
C LEU A 22 -12.09 -5.05 -7.96
N TYR A 23 -11.05 -5.85 -8.12
CA TYR A 23 -10.91 -6.83 -9.21
C TYR A 23 -12.00 -7.90 -9.15
N ARG A 24 -12.23 -8.50 -7.98
CA ARG A 24 -13.32 -9.48 -7.79
C ARG A 24 -14.72 -8.90 -8.02
N ARG A 25 -14.90 -7.59 -7.84
CA ARG A 25 -16.15 -6.87 -8.12
C ARG A 25 -16.29 -6.45 -9.59
N GLY A 26 -15.33 -6.79 -10.46
CA GLY A 26 -15.33 -6.40 -11.86
C GLY A 26 -15.04 -4.91 -12.11
N LYS A 27 -14.69 -4.12 -11.08
CA LYS A 27 -14.30 -2.71 -11.25
C LYS A 27 -12.92 -2.56 -11.90
N ILE A 28 -12.03 -3.53 -11.65
CA ILE A 28 -10.77 -3.68 -12.39
C ILE A 28 -10.98 -4.89 -13.30
N THR A 29 -10.97 -4.65 -14.60
CA THR A 29 -11.29 -5.67 -15.62
C THR A 29 -10.06 -6.39 -16.15
N THR A 30 -8.87 -5.78 -16.02
CA THR A 30 -7.61 -6.32 -16.53
C THR A 30 -6.62 -6.61 -15.42
N VAL A 31 -5.91 -7.73 -15.54
CA VAL A 31 -4.85 -8.13 -14.61
C VAL A 31 -3.70 -7.11 -14.60
N GLU A 32 -3.42 -6.47 -15.74
CA GLU A 32 -2.41 -5.42 -15.84
C GLU A 32 -2.75 -4.21 -14.95
N ASN A 33 -4.01 -3.77 -14.93
CA ASN A 33 -4.43 -2.67 -14.05
C ASN A 33 -4.40 -3.08 -12.57
N LEU A 34 -4.75 -4.34 -12.26
CA LEU A 34 -4.61 -4.86 -10.90
C LEU A 34 -3.14 -4.82 -10.45
N LEU A 35 -2.22 -5.26 -11.30
CA LEU A 35 -0.78 -5.22 -11.03
C LEU A 35 -0.27 -3.79 -10.83
N LYS A 36 -0.68 -2.83 -11.66
CA LYS A 36 -0.29 -1.42 -11.51
C LYS A 36 -0.73 -0.87 -10.15
N VAL A 37 -1.98 -1.10 -9.74
CA VAL A 37 -2.49 -0.64 -8.45
C VAL A 37 -1.78 -1.35 -7.28
N LYS A 38 -1.51 -2.65 -7.40
CA LYS A 38 -0.72 -3.38 -6.39
C LYS A 38 0.70 -2.85 -6.27
N MET A 39 1.37 -2.56 -7.38
CA MET A 39 2.73 -2.00 -7.35
C MET A 39 2.75 -0.63 -6.66
N VAL A 40 1.75 0.21 -6.89
CA VAL A 40 1.61 1.48 -6.17
C VAL A 40 1.40 1.25 -4.68
N GLY A 41 0.48 0.35 -4.30
CA GLY A 41 0.24 -0.01 -2.89
C GLY A 41 1.48 -0.56 -2.18
N LEU A 42 2.24 -1.43 -2.84
CA LEU A 42 3.50 -1.95 -2.34
C LEU A 42 4.58 -0.87 -2.21
N GLY A 43 4.67 0.04 -3.18
CA GLY A 43 5.57 1.19 -3.10
C GLY A 43 5.28 2.07 -1.88
N VAL A 44 3.99 2.33 -1.61
CA VAL A 44 3.56 3.05 -0.40
C VAL A 44 3.99 2.29 0.86
N VAL A 45 3.78 0.98 0.94
CA VAL A 45 4.21 0.16 2.09
C VAL A 45 5.72 0.20 2.31
N LEU A 46 6.53 0.14 1.25
CA LEU A 46 7.98 0.24 1.35
C LEU A 46 8.42 1.60 1.91
N ILE A 47 7.82 2.69 1.43
CA ILE A 47 8.08 4.04 1.96
C ILE A 47 7.70 4.10 3.44
N SER A 48 6.55 3.54 3.83
CA SER A 48 6.11 3.48 5.22
C SER A 48 7.14 2.82 6.13
N ILE A 49 7.73 1.69 5.70
CA ILE A 49 8.77 0.98 6.45
C ILE A 49 10.01 1.85 6.63
N VAL A 50 10.42 2.61 5.59
CA VAL A 50 11.54 3.57 5.70
C VAL A 50 11.22 4.65 6.74
N PHE A 51 10.02 5.22 6.72
CA PHE A 51 9.61 6.22 7.72
C PHE A 51 9.52 5.66 9.14
N MET A 52 9.06 4.42 9.30
CA MET A 52 9.02 3.75 10.61
C MET A 52 10.42 3.46 11.14
N THR A 53 11.33 2.95 10.30
CA THR A 53 12.70 2.60 10.71
C THR A 53 13.55 3.83 11.01
N LEU A 54 13.44 4.90 10.22
CA LEU A 54 14.09 6.19 10.52
C LEU A 54 13.49 6.84 11.76
N GLY A 55 12.17 6.79 11.90
CA GLY A 55 11.47 7.39 13.02
C GLY A 55 11.59 6.66 14.35
N ASN A 56 12.13 5.43 14.37
CA ASN A 56 12.42 4.66 15.58
C ASN A 56 13.89 4.81 16.03
N LYS A 57 14.76 5.39 15.19
CA LYS A 57 16.18 5.64 15.49
C LYS A 57 16.45 7.04 16.06
N GLN A 58 15.44 7.92 16.04
CA GLN A 58 15.44 9.21 16.74
C GLN A 58 14.67 9.09 18.04
#